data_AF-A0A6P1TQ57-F1
#
_entry.id   AF-A0A6P1TQ57-F1
#
_cell.length_a   1.000
_cell.length_b   1.000
_cell.length_c   1.000
_cell.angle_alpha   90.00
_cell.angle_beta   90.00
_cell.angle_gamma   90.00
#
_symmetry.space_group_name_H-M   'P 1'
#
loop_
_entity.id
_entity.type
_entity.pdbx_description
1 polymer ?
#
loop_
_entity_poly.entity_id
_entity_poly.type
_entity_poly.pdbx_seq_one_letter_code
_entity_poly.pdbx_strand_id
1 'polypeptide(L)' 'MVFTLSQWDAMQQDKFHIGAAPINPEELGRNSKYVFALPARYNFAFPAGYEEVENIMVNAPLTPTENITSNK' A
#
# COMPACT_ATOMS: atom_id res chain seq x y z
N MET A 1 0.59 -1.93 -6.01
CA MET A 1 0.64 -3.40 -5.89
C MET A 1 -0.72 -3.91 -5.43
N VAL A 2 -1.03 -5.17 -5.71
CA VAL A 2 -2.32 -5.78 -5.35
C VAL A 2 -2.05 -7.11 -4.66
N PHE A 3 -2.61 -7.30 -3.45
CA PHE A 3 -2.48 -8.50 -2.64
C PHE A 3 -3.85 -9.09 -2.33
N THR A 4 -3.95 -10.41 -2.17
CA THR A 4 -5.09 -10.99 -1.42
C THR A 4 -4.98 -10.62 0.06
N LEU A 5 -6.10 -10.71 0.81
CA LEU A 5 -6.07 -10.49 2.26
C LEU A 5 -5.08 -11.43 2.96
N SER A 6 -5.06 -12.70 2.58
CA SER A 6 -4.14 -13.70 3.16
C SER A 6 -2.67 -13.42 2.85
N GLN A 7 -2.36 -12.90 1.65
CA GLN A 7 -1.00 -12.50 1.29
C GLN A 7 -0.57 -11.27 2.08
N TRP A 8 -1.46 -10.29 2.23
CA TRP A 8 -1.21 -9.10 3.05
C TRP A 8 -0.90 -9.48 4.50
N ASP A 9 -1.75 -10.30 5.12
CA ASP A 9 -1.57 -10.74 6.50
C ASP A 9 -0.29 -11.56 6.69
N ALA A 10 0.04 -12.44 5.74
CA ALA A 10 1.27 -13.22 5.78
C ALA A 10 2.53 -12.34 5.65
N MET A 11 2.48 -11.29 4.82
CA MET A 11 3.55 -10.30 4.70
C MET A 11 3.73 -9.49 5.98
N GLN A 12 2.63 -9.03 6.60
CA GLN A 12 2.68 -8.29 7.87
C GLN A 12 3.16 -9.16 9.05
N GLN A 13 3.07 -10.48 8.92
CA GLN A 13 3.63 -11.47 9.86
C GLN A 13 5.06 -11.90 9.50
N ASP A 14 5.74 -11.18 8.60
CA ASP A 14 7.09 -11.45 8.14
C ASP A 14 7.31 -12.88 7.60
N LYS A 15 6.25 -13.53 7.10
CA LYS A 15 6.36 -14.87 6.50
C LYS A 15 7.03 -14.83 5.14
N PHE A 16 7.01 -13.68 4.48
CA PHE A 16 7.75 -13.40 3.26
C PHE A 16 7.94 -11.89 3.11
N HIS A 17 8.91 -11.50 2.28
CA HIS A 17 9.20 -10.10 1.98
C HIS A 17 9.07 -9.83 0.47
N ILE A 18 8.70 -8.59 0.12
CA ILE A 18 8.66 -8.12 -1.26
C ILE A 18 9.94 -7.36 -1.57
N GLY A 19 10.83 -8.02 -2.34
CA GLY A 19 12.13 -7.46 -2.71
C GLY A 19 13.14 -7.50 -1.55
N ALA A 20 14.22 -6.72 -1.68
CA ALA A 20 15.31 -6.63 -0.70
C ALA A 20 15.18 -5.39 0.21
N ALA A 21 14.03 -4.71 0.20
CA ALA A 21 13.82 -3.53 1.03
C ALA A 21 13.56 -3.97 2.49
N PRO A 22 14.14 -3.27 3.50
CA PRO A 22 13.89 -3.56 4.92
C PRO A 22 12.54 -3.03 5.40
N ILE A 23 11.72 -2.49 4.52
CA ILE A 23 10.41 -1.88 4.82
C ILE A 23 9.35 -2.55 3.97
N ASN A 24 8.20 -2.85 4.59
CA ASN A 24 7.06 -3.40 3.89
C ASN A 24 6.35 -2.32 3.05
N PRO A 25 5.63 -2.72 1.99
CA PRO A 25 4.68 -1.86 1.31
C PRO A 25 3.64 -1.26 2.25
N GLU A 26 3.18 -0.05 1.95
CA GLU A 26 2.15 0.65 2.71
C GLU A 26 0.76 0.40 2.10
N GLU A 27 -0.29 0.32 2.92
CA GLU A 27 -1.65 0.19 2.40
C GLU A 27 -2.19 1.52 1.88
N LEU A 28 -2.66 1.53 0.63
CA LEU A 28 -3.39 2.66 0.03
C LEU A 28 -4.90 2.53 0.24
N GLY A 29 -5.39 1.30 0.36
CA GLY A 29 -6.80 0.98 0.57
C GLY A 29 -7.09 -0.47 0.24
N ARG A 30 -8.31 -0.93 0.51
CA ARG A 30 -8.72 -2.32 0.25
C ARG A 30 -10.17 -2.43 -0.19
N ASN A 31 -10.50 -3.56 -0.81
CA ASN A 31 -11.87 -4.04 -1.00
C ASN A 31 -12.05 -5.40 -0.29
N SER A 32 -13.22 -6.06 -0.44
CA SER A 32 -13.52 -7.32 0.25
C SER A 32 -12.60 -8.49 -0.15
N LYS A 33 -11.80 -8.32 -1.21
CA LYS A 33 -10.95 -9.35 -1.80
C LYS A 33 -9.47 -9.00 -1.80
N TYR A 34 -9.14 -7.72 -1.94
CA TYR A 34 -7.79 -7.27 -2.23
C TYR A 34 -7.37 -6.06 -1.41
N VAL A 35 -6.07 -6.00 -1.12
CA VAL A 35 -5.38 -4.82 -0.61
C VAL A 35 -4.58 -4.17 -1.74
N PHE A 36 -4.80 -2.87 -1.94
CA PHE A 36 -4.00 -2.03 -2.82
C PHE A 36 -2.89 -1.39 -1.98
N ALA A 37 -1.65 -1.60 -2.38
CA ALA A 37 -0.50 -1.15 -1.62
C ALA A 37 0.47 -0.31 -2.45
N LEU A 38 1.08 0.66 -1.82
CA LEU A 38 2.16 1.47 -2.36
C LEU A 38 3.49 0.71 -2.19
N PRO A 39 4.29 0.54 -3.25
CA PRO A 39 5.60 -0.06 -3.14
C PRO A 39 6.48 0.63 -2.11
N ALA A 40 7.21 -0.18 -1.35
CA ALA A 40 8.35 0.30 -0.60
C ALA A 40 9.25 1.10 -1.55
N ARG A 41 9.65 2.32 -1.15
CA ARG A 41 10.58 3.17 -1.90
C ARG A 41 10.07 3.66 -3.26
N TYR A 42 8.75 3.81 -3.46
CA TYR A 42 8.19 4.29 -4.74
C TYR A 42 8.75 5.65 -5.21
N ASN A 43 9.20 6.49 -4.28
CA ASN A 43 9.77 7.84 -4.48
C ASN A 43 11.28 7.93 -4.19
N PHE A 44 11.99 6.82 -3.93
CA PHE A 44 13.36 6.85 -3.39
C PHE A 44 14.42 7.43 -4.35
N ALA A 45 14.11 7.49 -5.65
CA ALA A 45 14.96 8.16 -6.63
C ALA A 45 14.74 9.68 -6.70
N PHE A 46 13.82 10.24 -5.89
CA PHE A 46 13.40 11.64 -5.90
C PHE A 46 13.22 12.22 -7.32
N PRO A 47 12.43 11.55 -8.20
CA PRO A 47 12.21 12.04 -9.56
C PRO A 47 11.51 13.40 -9.51
N ALA A 48 11.74 14.26 -10.51
CA ALA A 48 11.05 15.54 -10.59
C ALA A 48 9.52 15.37 -10.45
N GLY A 49 8.91 16.13 -9.53
CA GLY A 49 7.47 16.04 -9.24
C GLY A 49 7.08 15.00 -8.18
N TYR A 50 8.04 14.34 -7.52
CA TYR A 50 7.72 13.38 -6.46
C TYR A 50 6.97 14.04 -5.28
N GLU A 51 7.21 15.32 -5.00
CA GLU A 51 6.51 16.03 -3.92
C GLU A 51 5.01 16.18 -4.19
N GLU A 52 4.62 16.40 -5.45
CA GLU A 52 3.20 16.46 -5.84
C GLU A 52 2.54 15.09 -5.63
N VAL A 53 3.22 14.02 -6.02
CA VAL A 53 2.75 12.65 -5.82
C VAL A 53 2.64 12.33 -4.32
N GLU A 54 3.63 12.71 -3.50
CA GLU A 54 3.55 12.57 -2.04
C GLU A 54 2.32 13.28 -1.47
N ASN A 55 2.08 14.53 -1.87
CA ASN A 55 0.91 15.29 -1.45
C ASN A 55 -0.40 14.59 -1.84
N ILE A 56 -0.47 13.96 -3.02
CA ILE A 56 -1.65 13.19 -3.43
C ILE A 56 -1.81 11.95 -2.53
N MET A 57 -0.73 11.22 -2.27
CA MET A 57 -0.76 9.96 -1.52
C MET A 57 -1.15 10.16 -0.04
N VAL A 58 -0.62 11.19 0.62
CA VAL A 58 -0.95 11.49 2.04
C VAL A 58 -2.42 11.89 2.24
N ASN A 59 -3.10 12.32 1.17
CA ASN A 59 -4.52 12.69 1.20
C ASN A 59 -5.46 11.50 0.91
N ALA A 60 -4.96 10.26 0.94
CA ALA A 60 -5.75 9.04 0.75
C ALA A 60 -6.64 9.09 -0.51
N PRO A 61 -6.05 9.12 -1.72
CA PRO A 61 -6.75 9.45 -2.96
C PRO A 61 -7.65 8.32 -3.47
N LEU A 62 -7.68 7.16 -2.79
CA LEU A 62 -8.48 6.01 -3.19
C LEU A 62 -9.85 6.04 -2.53
N THR A 63 -10.89 5.98 -3.36
CA THR A 63 -12.26 5.75 -2.91
C THR A 63 -12.59 4.26 -3.07
N PRO A 64 -12.89 3.54 -1.97
CA PRO A 64 -13.32 2.15 -2.06
C PRO A 64 -14.59 2.02 -2.90
N THR A 65 -14.64 1.01 -3.77
CA THR A 65 -15.86 0.67 -4.53
C THR A 65 -16.90 -0.07 -3.70
N GLU A 66 -16.55 -0.46 -2.48
CA GLU A 66 -17.37 -1.21 -1.53
C GLU A 66 -17.19 -0.59 -0.13
N ASN A 67 -18.26 -0.55 0.67
CA ASN A 67 -18.16 -0.10 2.06
C ASN A 67 -17.47 -1.16 2.91
N ILE A 68 -16.23 -0.90 3.29
CA ILE A 68 -15.49 -1.71 4.25
C ILE A 68 -15.46 -0.93 5.53
N THR A 69 -16.37 -1.26 6.45
CA THR A 69 -16.30 -0.81 7.82
C THR A 69 -14.95 -1.25 8.38
N SER A 70 -14.00 -0.31 8.41
CA SER A 70 -12.74 -0.48 9.10
C SER A 70 -13.08 -0.47 10.58
N ASN A 71 -13.17 -1.65 11.20
CA ASN A 71 -13.02 -1.74 12.64
C ASN A 71 -11.57 -1.33 12.93
N LYS A 72 -11.41 -0.04 13.23
CA LYS A 72 -10.19 0.54 13.79
C LYS A 72 -9.78 -0.21 15.06
#